data_AF-A0A7S4IFZ6-F1
#
_entry.id   AF-A0A7S4IFZ6-F1
#
_cell.length_a   1.000
_cell.length_b   1.000
_cell.length_c   1.000
_cell.angle_alpha   90.00
_cell.angle_beta   90.00
_cell.angle_gamma   90.00
#
_symmetry.space_group_name_H-M   'P 1'
#
loop_
_entity.id
_entity.type
_entity.pdbx_description
1 polymer ?
#
loop_
_entity_poly.entity_id
_entity_poly.type
_entity_poly.pdbx_seq_one_letter_code
_entity_poly.pdbx_strand_id
1 'polypeptide(L)'
;VAADERGGGLMAGGTAWWAQVVARATQLGGVRLDADGLAYAIPAFLNATEVVALVRIGMETRGDKGFFEHDERMNVPALRSIEERVAELTGVAPHPKGGDLGMQARWAHDYDTNNPLHHDMNRAPRRVATVIMYLTNAGGGDTMFPCLRARTGDGGGAVTSQAAADGQLEGGVGSVGASGRTFASGSACAQLVRGFEQLGKRELPSRGTYREDAQRQFPASEISWAPEADTAAFQMCQNGSGVRMHPARGAALVFVSSEDPRAERPLPFMWHRGCHVKHGVKMMITKFVARREIWGDQQREHDDFWA
;
A
#
# COMPACT_ATOMS: atom_id res chain seq x y z
N VAL A 1 -38.56 0.36 -26.03
CA VAL A 1 -37.92 0.68 -24.74
C VAL A 1 -37.15 -0.55 -24.31
N ALA A 2 -35.90 -0.67 -24.76
CA ALA A 2 -35.00 -1.75 -24.35
C ALA A 2 -34.32 -1.28 -23.06
N ALA A 3 -34.49 -2.04 -21.98
CA ALA A 3 -33.85 -1.76 -20.71
C ALA A 3 -32.34 -2.03 -20.84
N ASP A 4 -31.55 -1.05 -20.44
CA ASP A 4 -30.09 -1.07 -20.46
C ASP A 4 -29.58 -1.98 -19.34
N GLU A 5 -29.08 -3.17 -19.68
CA GLU A 5 -28.47 -4.15 -18.77
C GLU A 5 -27.07 -3.74 -18.26
N ARG A 6 -26.65 -2.48 -18.47
CA ARG A 6 -25.33 -1.99 -18.03
C ARG A 6 -25.26 -1.50 -16.58
N GLY A 7 -26.35 -1.62 -15.81
CA GLY A 7 -26.47 -1.04 -14.47
C GLY A 7 -25.99 -1.88 -13.28
N GLY A 8 -25.64 -3.16 -13.44
CA GLY A 8 -25.32 -4.02 -12.30
C GLY A 8 -24.24 -5.05 -12.59
N GLY A 9 -23.01 -4.82 -12.12
CA GLY A 9 -21.97 -5.87 -12.18
C GLY A 9 -20.52 -5.48 -11.91
N LEU A 10 -20.18 -4.18 -11.85
CA LEU A 10 -18.77 -3.76 -11.66
C LEU A 10 -18.23 -3.96 -10.23
N MET A 11 -19.09 -4.15 -9.24
CA MET A 11 -18.66 -4.39 -7.85
C MET A 11 -18.36 -5.87 -7.55
N ALA A 12 -18.90 -6.82 -8.33
CA ALA A 12 -18.76 -8.24 -8.02
C ALA A 12 -17.35 -8.79 -8.30
N GLY A 13 -16.69 -8.29 -9.36
CA GLY A 13 -15.35 -8.75 -9.73
C GLY A 13 -14.23 -8.25 -8.80
N GLY A 14 -14.34 -7.01 -8.32
CA GLY A 14 -13.36 -6.42 -7.38
C GLY A 14 -13.42 -7.06 -6.00
N THR A 15 -14.63 -7.29 -5.49
CA THR A 15 -14.83 -7.96 -4.20
C THR A 15 -14.36 -9.40 -4.23
N ALA A 16 -14.59 -10.14 -5.33
CA ALA A 16 -14.14 -11.52 -5.46
C ALA A 16 -12.61 -11.66 -5.46
N TRP A 17 -11.89 -10.79 -6.19
CA TRP A 17 -10.43 -10.81 -6.19
C TRP A 17 -9.87 -10.49 -4.81
N TRP A 18 -10.32 -9.41 -4.17
CA TRP A 18 -9.83 -9.05 -2.85
C TRP A 18 -10.16 -10.13 -1.82
N ALA A 19 -11.33 -10.76 -1.90
CA ALA A 19 -11.67 -11.89 -1.05
C ALA A 19 -10.70 -13.07 -1.19
N GLN A 20 -10.16 -13.34 -2.38
CA GLN A 20 -9.11 -14.34 -2.56
C GLN A 20 -7.81 -13.93 -1.87
N VAL A 21 -7.40 -12.66 -2.00
CA VAL A 21 -6.21 -12.13 -1.30
C VAL A 21 -6.37 -12.24 0.21
N VAL A 22 -7.54 -11.88 0.73
CA VAL A 22 -7.89 -12.00 2.16
C VAL A 22 -7.83 -13.45 2.63
N ALA A 23 -8.44 -14.37 1.88
CA ALA A 23 -8.42 -15.79 2.20
C ALA A 23 -6.98 -16.32 2.23
N ARG A 24 -6.15 -15.93 1.26
CA ARG A 24 -4.74 -16.35 1.20
C ARG A 24 -3.90 -15.73 2.30
N ALA A 25 -4.06 -14.44 2.59
CA ALA A 25 -3.41 -13.78 3.71
C ALA A 25 -3.76 -14.49 5.03
N THR A 26 -5.03 -14.84 5.24
CA THR A 26 -5.50 -15.58 6.42
C THR A 26 -4.84 -16.97 6.51
N GLN A 27 -4.76 -17.71 5.39
CA GLN A 27 -4.07 -19.01 5.33
C GLN A 27 -2.59 -18.91 5.72
N LEU A 28 -1.95 -17.77 5.45
CA LEU A 28 -0.56 -17.48 5.83
C LEU A 28 -0.42 -16.97 7.28
N GLY A 29 -1.46 -17.09 8.10
CA GLY A 29 -1.48 -16.57 9.48
C GLY A 29 -1.63 -15.05 9.54
N GLY A 30 -2.17 -14.44 8.49
CA GLY A 30 -2.37 -13.01 8.40
C GLY A 30 -3.43 -12.50 9.37
N VAL A 31 -3.12 -11.39 10.04
CA VAL A 31 -4.02 -10.70 10.97
C VAL A 31 -4.58 -9.45 10.32
N ARG A 32 -5.89 -9.31 10.35
CA ARG A 32 -6.62 -8.14 9.85
C ARG A 32 -6.34 -6.91 10.72
N LEU A 33 -5.91 -5.81 10.11
CA LEU A 33 -5.53 -4.59 10.82
C LEU A 33 -6.70 -3.62 11.06
N ASP A 34 -7.70 -3.65 10.20
CA ASP A 34 -8.82 -2.71 10.24
C ASP A 34 -10.19 -3.40 10.32
N ALA A 35 -11.24 -2.63 10.58
CA ALA A 35 -12.60 -3.13 10.68
C ALA A 35 -13.18 -3.62 9.35
N ASP A 36 -12.69 -3.07 8.24
CA ASP A 36 -13.23 -3.27 6.90
C ASP A 36 -12.43 -4.30 6.10
N GLY A 37 -11.30 -4.77 6.64
CA GLY A 37 -10.46 -5.79 6.03
C GLY A 37 -9.79 -5.31 4.76
N LEU A 38 -9.30 -4.08 4.75
CA LEU A 38 -8.55 -3.48 3.65
C LEU A 38 -7.03 -3.64 3.83
N ALA A 39 -6.56 -3.96 5.04
CA ALA A 39 -5.15 -4.18 5.34
C ALA A 39 -4.92 -5.40 6.25
N TYR A 40 -3.87 -6.17 5.95
CA TYR A 40 -3.46 -7.37 6.69
C TYR A 40 -1.96 -7.37 6.96
N ALA A 41 -1.59 -7.82 8.16
CA ALA A 41 -0.22 -8.12 8.54
C ALA A 41 0.03 -9.63 8.50
N ILE A 42 1.06 -10.08 7.81
CA ILE A 42 1.45 -11.49 7.68
C ILE A 42 2.81 -11.67 8.39
N PRO A 43 2.87 -12.23 9.62
CA PRO A 43 4.08 -12.20 10.45
C PRO A 43 5.31 -12.92 9.88
N ALA A 44 5.09 -14.02 9.14
CA ALA A 44 6.16 -14.87 8.61
C ALA A 44 6.13 -14.91 7.09
N PHE A 45 6.03 -13.75 6.44
CA PHE A 45 5.96 -13.68 4.99
C PHE A 45 7.31 -13.96 4.31
N LEU A 46 8.42 -13.52 4.88
CA LEU A 46 9.78 -13.81 4.40
C LEU A 46 10.46 -14.84 5.29
N ASN A 47 11.25 -15.73 4.69
CA ASN A 47 12.08 -16.64 5.47
C ASN A 47 13.40 -15.96 5.91
N ALA A 48 14.07 -16.54 6.92
CA ALA A 48 15.28 -15.96 7.49
C ALA A 48 16.41 -15.78 6.47
N THR A 49 16.56 -16.73 5.54
CA THR A 49 17.58 -16.70 4.48
C THR A 49 17.34 -15.55 3.51
N GLU A 50 16.09 -15.34 3.07
CA GLU A 50 15.69 -14.22 2.22
C GLU A 50 15.99 -12.88 2.92
N VAL A 51 15.62 -12.74 4.19
CA VAL A 51 15.88 -11.51 4.93
C VAL A 51 17.39 -11.20 4.98
N VAL A 52 18.23 -12.19 5.30
CA VAL A 52 19.69 -11.98 5.35
C VAL A 52 20.23 -11.56 3.98
N ALA A 53 19.82 -12.23 2.91
CA ALA A 53 20.26 -11.90 1.56
C ALA A 53 19.87 -10.46 1.17
N LEU A 54 18.64 -10.05 1.46
CA LEU A 54 18.13 -8.73 1.09
C LEU A 54 18.69 -7.60 1.95
N VAL A 55 18.90 -7.83 3.24
CA VAL A 55 19.60 -6.87 4.10
C VAL A 55 21.01 -6.64 3.58
N ARG A 56 21.72 -7.71 3.20
CA ARG A 56 23.06 -7.59 2.61
C ARG A 56 23.03 -6.75 1.33
N ILE A 57 22.13 -7.05 0.39
CA ILE A 57 21.97 -6.27 -0.84
C ILE A 57 21.71 -4.79 -0.51
N GLY A 58 20.77 -4.50 0.40
CA GLY A 58 20.45 -3.12 0.76
C GLY A 58 21.56 -2.36 1.49
N MET A 59 22.41 -3.07 2.23
CA MET A 59 23.59 -2.47 2.87
C MET A 59 24.72 -2.22 1.87
N GLU A 60 24.88 -3.08 0.88
CA GLU A 60 25.89 -2.95 -0.18
C GLU A 60 25.55 -1.81 -1.15
N THR A 61 24.26 -1.59 -1.44
CA THR A 61 23.81 -0.56 -2.38
C THR A 61 23.80 0.86 -1.79
N ARG A 62 23.98 1.03 -0.46
CA ARG A 62 24.19 2.30 0.28
C ARG A 62 23.22 3.46 -0.01
N GLY A 63 22.13 3.23 -0.74
CA GLY A 63 21.13 4.25 -1.08
C GLY A 63 19.88 4.13 -0.21
N ASP A 64 19.34 5.27 0.22
CA ASP A 64 18.10 5.33 1.01
C ASP A 64 16.90 4.72 0.27
N LYS A 65 16.91 4.75 -1.06
CA LYS A 65 15.88 4.19 -1.94
C LYS A 65 16.51 3.68 -3.24
N GLY A 66 16.13 2.48 -3.66
CA GLY A 66 16.48 1.89 -4.94
C GLY A 66 15.36 1.00 -5.46
N PHE A 67 15.31 0.78 -6.78
CA PHE A 67 14.39 -0.18 -7.39
C PHE A 67 15.23 -1.26 -8.06
N PHE A 68 14.78 -2.51 -7.94
CA PHE A 68 15.39 -3.62 -8.66
C PHE A 68 14.81 -3.72 -10.06
N GLU A 69 15.66 -3.70 -11.07
CA GLU A 69 15.26 -3.94 -12.45
C GLU A 69 14.74 -5.38 -12.60
N HIS A 70 13.97 -5.63 -13.66
CA HIS A 70 13.39 -6.96 -13.88
C HIS A 70 14.45 -8.07 -13.94
N ASP A 71 15.52 -7.84 -14.69
CA ASP A 71 16.56 -8.84 -14.89
C ASP A 71 17.25 -9.16 -13.56
N GLU A 72 17.50 -8.16 -12.69
CA GLU A 72 18.00 -8.37 -11.34
C GLU A 72 17.03 -9.22 -10.51
N ARG A 73 15.73 -8.90 -10.55
CA ARG A 73 14.68 -9.61 -9.80
C ARG A 73 14.61 -11.09 -10.18
N MET A 74 14.75 -11.42 -11.45
CA MET A 74 14.65 -12.80 -11.94
C MET A 74 15.94 -13.61 -11.73
N ASN A 75 17.09 -12.93 -11.68
CA ASN A 75 18.39 -13.57 -11.52
C ASN A 75 18.84 -13.71 -10.05
N VAL A 76 18.30 -12.93 -9.12
CA VAL A 76 18.54 -13.09 -7.68
C VAL A 76 17.50 -14.06 -7.09
N PRO A 77 17.88 -15.27 -6.63
CA PRO A 77 16.92 -16.28 -6.18
C PRO A 77 15.97 -15.81 -5.09
N ALA A 78 16.44 -14.95 -4.16
CA ALA A 78 15.62 -14.38 -3.11
C ALA A 78 14.55 -13.43 -3.65
N LEU A 79 14.88 -12.57 -4.63
CA LEU A 79 13.92 -11.65 -5.25
C LEU A 79 12.87 -12.40 -6.07
N ARG A 80 13.29 -13.43 -6.83
CA ARG A 80 12.37 -14.28 -7.59
C ARG A 80 11.38 -15.01 -6.69
N SER A 81 11.86 -15.64 -5.61
CA SER A 81 11.01 -16.30 -4.61
C SER A 81 9.97 -15.35 -4.01
N ILE A 82 10.34 -14.09 -3.78
CA ILE A 82 9.43 -13.05 -3.28
C ILE A 82 8.37 -12.67 -4.32
N GLU A 83 8.76 -12.46 -5.57
CA GLU A 83 7.81 -12.18 -6.66
C GLU A 83 6.80 -13.33 -6.82
N GLU A 84 7.26 -14.59 -6.79
CA GLU A 84 6.39 -15.77 -6.84
C GLU A 84 5.42 -15.81 -5.65
N ARG A 85 5.88 -15.51 -4.44
CA ARG A 85 5.03 -15.48 -3.24
C ARG A 85 4.02 -14.33 -3.26
N VAL A 86 4.41 -13.15 -3.75
CA VAL A 86 3.47 -12.05 -3.96
C VAL A 86 2.44 -12.40 -5.01
N ALA A 87 2.85 -13.08 -6.09
CA ALA A 87 1.92 -13.54 -7.12
C ALA A 87 0.94 -14.58 -6.59
N GLU A 88 1.40 -15.51 -5.76
CA GLU A 88 0.52 -16.48 -5.09
C GLU A 88 -0.44 -15.80 -4.11
N LEU A 89 0.05 -14.82 -3.33
CA LEU A 89 -0.78 -14.04 -2.41
C LEU A 89 -1.87 -13.25 -3.14
N THR A 90 -1.53 -12.64 -4.27
CA THR A 90 -2.38 -11.65 -4.94
C THR A 90 -3.12 -12.17 -6.16
N GLY A 91 -2.77 -13.37 -6.64
CA GLY A 91 -3.25 -13.89 -7.92
C GLY A 91 -2.76 -13.09 -9.14
N VAL A 92 -1.80 -12.18 -8.97
CA VAL A 92 -1.24 -11.34 -10.04
C VAL A 92 0.17 -11.81 -10.35
N ALA A 93 0.35 -12.38 -11.55
CA ALA A 93 1.65 -12.88 -11.98
C ALA A 93 2.75 -11.79 -11.94
N PRO A 94 4.02 -12.15 -11.65
CA PRO A 94 5.12 -11.21 -11.78
C PRO A 94 5.18 -10.71 -13.21
N HIS A 95 5.33 -9.41 -13.38
CA HIS A 95 5.37 -8.80 -14.70
C HIS A 95 6.74 -8.13 -14.91
N PRO A 96 7.39 -8.36 -16.07
CA PRO A 96 8.66 -7.73 -16.40
C PRO A 96 8.66 -6.22 -16.20
N LYS A 97 7.58 -5.57 -16.66
CA LYS A 97 7.38 -4.12 -16.57
C LYS A 97 6.40 -3.71 -15.47
N GLY A 98 5.97 -4.64 -14.61
CA GLY A 98 4.96 -4.34 -13.59
C GLY A 98 5.63 -4.00 -12.28
N GLY A 99 5.26 -2.83 -11.74
CA GLY A 99 5.64 -2.25 -10.45
C GLY A 99 6.89 -2.86 -9.82
N ASP A 100 8.03 -2.20 -9.96
CA ASP A 100 9.31 -2.71 -9.46
C ASP A 100 9.27 -3.00 -7.95
N LEU A 101 10.08 -3.99 -7.54
CA LEU A 101 10.42 -4.16 -6.13
C LEU A 101 11.31 -2.99 -5.73
N GLY A 102 10.74 -2.06 -4.97
CA GLY A 102 11.48 -0.94 -4.39
C GLY A 102 12.06 -1.32 -3.06
N MET A 103 13.38 -1.23 -2.88
CA MET A 103 14.03 -1.32 -1.58
C MET A 103 14.18 0.07 -0.98
N GLN A 104 13.88 0.20 0.32
CA GLN A 104 14.07 1.45 1.07
C GLN A 104 14.72 1.14 2.40
N ALA A 105 15.70 1.98 2.78
CA ALA A 105 16.30 2.00 4.10
C ALA A 105 16.06 3.39 4.73
N ARG A 106 15.77 3.41 6.03
CA ARG A 106 15.56 4.65 6.78
C ARG A 106 16.18 4.55 8.15
N TRP A 107 17.00 5.53 8.51
CA TRP A 107 17.74 5.52 9.75
C TRP A 107 17.09 6.41 10.80
N ALA A 108 17.34 6.10 12.07
CA ALA A 108 16.81 6.89 13.17
C ALA A 108 17.27 8.37 13.19
N HIS A 109 18.45 8.64 12.64
CA HIS A 109 19.00 9.99 12.57
C HIS A 109 18.49 10.79 11.36
N ASP A 110 17.81 10.14 10.42
CA ASP A 110 17.17 10.82 9.32
C ASP A 110 15.89 11.46 9.85
N TYR A 111 15.89 12.79 9.98
CA TYR A 111 14.66 13.54 10.18
C TYR A 111 13.85 13.43 8.88
N ASP A 112 13.06 12.35 8.78
CA ASP A 112 12.40 11.98 7.54
C ASP A 112 11.18 12.89 7.27
N THR A 113 11.46 14.10 6.78
CA THR A 113 10.48 14.96 6.10
C THR A 113 10.11 14.40 4.71
N ASN A 114 10.84 13.40 4.22
CA ASN A 114 10.77 12.88 2.85
C ASN A 114 9.80 11.72 2.65
N ASN A 115 8.94 11.45 3.63
CA ASN A 115 7.83 10.54 3.45
C ASN A 115 6.49 11.20 3.79
N PRO A 116 6.04 12.12 2.94
CA PRO A 116 4.73 12.73 3.09
C PRO A 116 3.65 11.65 3.05
N LEU A 117 2.52 11.99 3.65
CA LEU A 117 1.27 11.30 3.48
C LEU A 117 0.99 11.15 1.97
N HIS A 118 0.81 9.90 1.52
CA HIS A 118 0.58 9.60 0.12
C HIS A 118 -0.38 8.43 -0.07
N HIS A 119 -0.93 8.34 -1.27
CA HIS A 119 -1.64 7.18 -1.77
C HIS A 119 -0.79 6.54 -2.87
N ASP A 120 -0.68 5.22 -2.90
CA ASP A 120 0.25 4.56 -3.82
C ASP A 120 -0.10 4.78 -5.29
N MET A 121 -1.38 5.00 -5.61
CA MET A 121 -1.81 5.33 -6.97
C MET A 121 -1.45 6.75 -7.42
N ASN A 122 -0.91 7.62 -6.54
CA ASN A 122 -0.46 8.96 -6.95
C ASN A 122 0.76 8.90 -7.88
N ARG A 123 1.59 7.87 -7.75
CA ARG A 123 2.89 7.77 -8.45
C ARG A 123 2.85 6.87 -9.68
N ALA A 124 1.95 5.89 -9.69
CA ALA A 124 1.67 5.13 -10.88
C ALA A 124 0.18 4.75 -10.86
N PRO A 125 -0.57 5.03 -11.95
CA PRO A 125 -1.95 4.62 -12.05
C PRO A 125 -2.04 3.09 -12.01
N ARG A 126 -3.24 2.57 -11.76
CA ARG A 126 -3.58 1.14 -11.89
C ARG A 126 -2.95 0.18 -10.87
N ARG A 127 -2.41 0.69 -9.76
CA ARG A 127 -2.02 -0.14 -8.61
C ARG A 127 -3.28 -0.62 -7.90
N VAL A 128 -3.47 -1.93 -7.83
CA VAL A 128 -4.62 -2.56 -7.16
C VAL A 128 -4.31 -2.92 -5.70
N ALA A 129 -3.04 -3.17 -5.38
CA ALA A 129 -2.58 -3.44 -4.02
C ALA A 129 -1.10 -3.10 -3.86
N THR A 130 -0.67 -3.01 -2.61
CA THR A 130 0.72 -2.84 -2.22
C THR A 130 1.08 -3.91 -1.18
N VAL A 131 2.27 -4.50 -1.34
CA VAL A 131 2.87 -5.41 -0.36
C VAL A 131 4.17 -4.80 0.14
N ILE A 132 4.23 -4.44 1.43
CA ILE A 132 5.43 -3.92 2.10
C ILE A 132 5.99 -5.03 2.99
N MET A 133 7.23 -5.44 2.75
CA MET A 133 7.91 -6.51 3.47
C MET A 133 9.04 -5.91 4.31
N TYR A 134 9.02 -6.12 5.61
CA TYR A 134 10.00 -5.53 6.53
C TYR A 134 11.19 -6.46 6.73
N LEU A 135 12.40 -5.93 6.49
CA LEU A 135 13.65 -6.69 6.58
C LEU A 135 14.31 -6.57 7.96
N THR A 136 13.97 -5.53 8.72
CA THR A 136 14.54 -5.25 10.05
C THR A 136 13.43 -4.92 11.06
N ASN A 137 13.75 -5.13 12.33
CA ASN A 137 13.01 -4.52 13.43
C ASN A 137 13.52 -3.09 13.62
N ALA A 138 12.62 -2.12 13.75
CA ALA A 138 12.98 -0.73 13.99
C ALA A 138 12.18 -0.18 15.16
N GLY A 139 12.81 0.62 16.02
CA GLY A 139 12.05 1.37 17.03
C GLY A 139 11.35 2.54 16.34
N GLY A 140 10.02 2.57 16.34
CA GLY A 140 9.23 3.49 15.53
C GLY A 140 9.13 3.04 14.06
N GLY A 141 9.06 3.98 13.12
CA GLY A 141 9.02 3.63 11.70
C GLY A 141 7.72 3.00 11.22
N ASP A 142 6.63 3.05 12.00
CA ASP A 142 5.36 2.42 11.66
C ASP A 142 4.83 2.84 10.29
N THR A 143 4.18 1.93 9.56
CA THR A 143 3.33 2.33 8.44
C THR A 143 1.94 2.65 9.00
N MET A 144 1.54 3.91 8.94
CA MET A 144 0.31 4.45 9.55
C MET A 144 -0.72 4.81 8.50
N PHE A 145 -1.96 4.38 8.73
CA PHE A 145 -3.14 4.69 7.94
C PHE A 145 -4.08 5.56 8.78
N PRO A 146 -4.14 6.88 8.54
CA PRO A 146 -4.88 7.79 9.41
C PRO A 146 -6.39 7.52 9.35
N CYS A 147 -6.89 6.97 8.25
CA CYS A 147 -8.32 6.86 7.97
C CYS A 147 -8.88 5.44 8.00
N LEU A 148 -8.05 4.47 8.35
CA LEU A 148 -8.52 3.14 8.68
C LEU A 148 -9.12 3.12 10.08
N ARG A 149 -10.21 2.37 10.23
CA ARG A 149 -10.86 2.16 11.52
C ARG A 149 -10.23 0.97 12.20
N ALA A 150 -9.73 1.15 13.41
CA ALA A 150 -9.37 0.03 14.26
C ALA A 150 -10.60 -0.85 14.51
N ARG A 151 -10.38 -2.15 14.71
CA ARG A 151 -11.43 -3.08 15.09
C ARG A 151 -11.98 -2.69 16.47
N THR A 152 -13.25 -2.33 16.54
CA THR A 152 -13.96 -2.15 17.81
C THR A 152 -14.40 -3.54 18.31
N GLY A 153 -13.67 -4.13 19.26
CA GLY A 153 -14.03 -5.46 19.78
C GLY A 153 -13.08 -6.02 20.84
N ASP A 154 -11.78 -5.71 20.76
CA ASP A 154 -10.76 -6.34 21.61
C ASP A 154 -10.27 -5.42 22.76
N GLY A 155 -11.14 -4.50 23.22
CA GLY A 155 -10.85 -3.63 24.36
C GLY A 155 -10.06 -2.35 24.04
N GLY A 156 -10.60 -1.48 23.18
CA GLY A 156 -10.36 -0.02 23.18
C GLY A 156 -8.94 0.54 22.98
N GLY A 157 -7.89 -0.28 23.02
CA GLY A 157 -6.51 0.12 22.78
C GLY A 157 -6.25 0.27 21.28
N ALA A 158 -5.35 1.17 20.91
CA ALA A 158 -4.78 1.19 19.57
C ALA A 158 -4.24 -0.22 19.26
N VAL A 159 -4.83 -0.90 18.27
CA VAL A 159 -4.33 -2.20 17.81
C VAL A 159 -2.95 -1.95 17.21
N THR A 160 -1.91 -2.13 18.02
CA THR A 160 -0.53 -2.18 17.54
C THR A 160 -0.28 -3.59 17.03
N SER A 161 0.24 -3.72 15.82
CA SER A 161 0.60 -5.02 15.25
C SER A 161 1.69 -5.75 16.04
N GLN A 162 2.29 -5.13 17.06
CA GLN A 162 3.15 -5.80 18.03
C GLN A 162 2.45 -7.04 18.62
N ALA A 163 1.17 -6.92 18.97
CA ALA A 163 0.37 -8.04 19.47
C ALA A 163 0.14 -9.14 18.41
N ALA A 164 0.13 -8.79 17.12
CA ALA A 164 0.07 -9.76 16.02
C ALA A 164 1.43 -10.47 15.81
N ALA A 165 2.54 -9.75 15.95
CA ALA A 165 3.89 -10.32 15.88
C ALA A 165 4.18 -11.26 17.06
N ASP A 166 3.61 -10.97 18.24
CA ASP A 166 3.72 -11.81 19.43
C ASP A 166 2.68 -12.96 19.48
N GLY A 167 1.86 -13.11 18.44
CA GLY A 167 0.93 -14.24 18.29
C GLY A 167 -0.32 -14.19 19.18
N GLN A 168 -0.77 -13.00 19.63
CA GLN A 168 -1.84 -12.85 20.63
C GLN A 168 -3.22 -12.42 20.09
N LEU A 169 -3.50 -12.52 18.79
CA LEU A 169 -4.80 -12.09 18.23
C LEU A 169 -5.59 -13.25 17.63
N GLU A 170 -6.71 -13.63 18.28
CA GLU A 170 -7.68 -14.60 17.77
C GLU A 170 -8.66 -13.99 16.75
N GLY A 171 -8.98 -14.77 15.72
CA GLY A 171 -9.62 -14.31 14.48
C GLY A 171 -11.15 -14.28 14.50
N GLY A 172 -11.72 -13.17 14.01
CA GLY A 172 -13.11 -13.07 13.57
C GLY A 172 -13.15 -12.43 12.17
N VAL A 173 -13.83 -13.07 11.22
CA VAL A 173 -13.98 -12.60 9.84
C VAL A 173 -15.37 -11.98 9.67
N GLY A 174 -15.43 -10.70 9.31
CA GLY A 174 -16.66 -10.03 8.88
C GLY A 174 -16.39 -9.20 7.62
N SER A 175 -17.27 -9.30 6.61
CA SER A 175 -17.19 -8.50 5.38
C SER A 175 -17.91 -7.16 5.55
N VAL A 176 -17.32 -6.04 5.12
CA VAL A 176 -17.99 -4.72 5.12
C VAL A 176 -17.76 -4.03 3.77
N GLY A 177 -18.83 -3.50 3.17
CA GLY A 177 -18.77 -2.70 1.95
C GLY A 177 -18.27 -1.28 2.20
N ALA A 178 -17.48 -0.73 1.27
CA ALA A 178 -16.79 0.57 1.41
C ALA A 178 -17.71 1.81 1.39
N SER A 179 -18.99 1.67 1.01
CA SER A 179 -19.91 2.79 0.83
C SER A 179 -20.70 3.10 2.11
N GLY A 180 -20.23 4.04 2.93
CA GLY A 180 -21.01 4.56 4.07
C GLY A 180 -20.23 5.16 5.26
N ARG A 181 -18.93 5.43 5.14
CA ARG A 181 -18.15 6.00 6.26
C ARG A 181 -18.49 7.47 6.46
N THR A 182 -19.05 7.83 7.61
CA THR A 182 -19.13 9.22 8.07
C THR A 182 -17.94 9.53 8.96
N PHE A 183 -17.15 10.53 8.58
CA PHE A 183 -16.12 11.11 9.43
C PHE A 183 -16.68 12.38 10.07
N ALA A 184 -16.29 12.68 11.31
CA ALA A 184 -16.62 13.96 11.92
C ALA A 184 -16.19 15.09 10.97
N SER A 185 -17.09 16.04 10.73
CA SER A 185 -16.79 17.21 9.89
C SER A 185 -15.55 17.91 10.43
N GLY A 186 -14.64 18.30 9.54
CA GLY A 186 -13.36 18.91 9.92
C GLY A 186 -12.25 17.94 10.37
N SER A 187 -12.52 16.65 10.62
CA SER A 187 -11.44 15.68 10.93
C SER A 187 -10.43 15.57 9.77
N ALA A 188 -9.17 15.25 10.09
CA ALA A 188 -8.10 15.05 9.09
C ALA A 188 -8.52 14.05 8.01
N CYS A 189 -9.22 12.98 8.39
CA CYS A 189 -9.73 12.01 7.43
C CYS A 189 -10.88 12.52 6.58
N ALA A 190 -11.82 13.29 7.15
CA ALA A 190 -12.83 13.94 6.34
C ALA A 190 -12.18 14.91 5.33
N GLN A 191 -11.10 15.59 5.70
CA GLN A 191 -10.36 16.47 4.79
C GLN A 191 -9.63 15.68 3.69
N LEU A 192 -8.95 14.59 4.03
CA LEU A 192 -8.26 13.72 3.07
C LEU A 192 -9.22 13.09 2.06
N VAL A 193 -10.32 12.52 2.56
CA VAL A 193 -11.36 11.91 1.73
C VAL A 193 -11.99 12.95 0.80
N ARG A 194 -12.34 14.14 1.32
CA ARG A 194 -12.86 15.24 0.48
C ARG A 194 -11.86 15.71 -0.58
N GLY A 195 -10.60 15.92 -0.21
CA GLY A 195 -9.56 16.34 -1.15
C GLY A 195 -9.39 15.33 -2.28
N PHE A 196 -9.45 14.05 -1.94
CA PHE A 196 -9.41 12.97 -2.92
C PHE A 196 -10.65 12.90 -3.81
N GLU A 197 -11.85 13.00 -3.24
CA GLU A 197 -13.09 13.06 -4.03
C GLU A 197 -13.10 14.26 -4.99
N GLN A 198 -12.53 15.40 -4.57
CA GLN A 198 -12.39 16.57 -5.43
C GLN A 198 -11.42 16.31 -6.59
N LEU A 199 -10.36 15.53 -6.39
CA LEU A 199 -9.45 15.12 -7.46
C LEU A 199 -10.10 14.12 -8.41
N GLY A 200 -10.87 13.14 -7.90
CA GLY A 200 -11.60 12.19 -8.74
C GLY A 200 -12.70 12.85 -9.58
N LYS A 201 -13.25 14.00 -9.15
CA LYS A 201 -14.25 14.79 -9.89
C LYS A 201 -13.65 15.67 -10.99
N ARG A 202 -12.35 15.97 -10.94
CA ARG A 202 -11.64 16.56 -12.08
C ARG A 202 -11.36 15.40 -13.00
N GLU A 203 -12.16 15.25 -14.07
CA GLU A 203 -12.05 14.13 -15.02
C GLU A 203 -10.58 13.81 -15.30
N LEU A 204 -10.10 12.69 -14.74
CA LEU A 204 -8.82 12.15 -15.14
C LEU A 204 -8.99 11.79 -16.63
N PRO A 205 -8.25 12.43 -17.55
CA PRO A 205 -8.46 12.20 -18.97
C PRO A 205 -8.29 10.70 -19.24
N SER A 206 -9.40 10.06 -19.61
CA SER A 206 -9.50 8.60 -19.73
C SER A 206 -8.65 8.02 -20.87
N ARG A 207 -7.95 8.87 -21.65
CA ARG A 207 -7.24 8.52 -22.89
C ARG A 207 -6.00 9.37 -23.23
N GLY A 208 -5.41 10.10 -22.29
CA GLY A 208 -4.18 10.87 -22.50
C GLY A 208 -2.99 10.30 -21.71
N THR A 209 -1.76 10.53 -22.18
CA THR A 209 -0.51 10.18 -21.50
C THR A 209 -0.49 10.82 -20.11
N TYR A 210 -0.90 10.04 -19.11
CA TYR A 210 -1.20 10.50 -17.75
C TYR A 210 -0.05 11.29 -17.12
N ARG A 211 1.21 11.07 -17.52
CA ARG A 211 2.35 11.81 -16.97
C ARG A 211 2.45 13.23 -17.52
N GLU A 212 2.31 13.45 -18.82
CA GLU A 212 2.46 14.79 -19.38
C GLU A 212 1.31 15.69 -18.98
N ASP A 213 0.08 15.16 -18.97
CA ASP A 213 -1.09 15.93 -18.55
C ASP A 213 -1.22 16.03 -17.02
N ALA A 214 -0.93 14.99 -16.23
CA ALA A 214 -0.97 15.12 -14.77
C ALA A 214 0.23 15.92 -14.22
N GLN A 215 1.44 15.85 -14.80
CA GLN A 215 2.54 16.74 -14.37
C GLN A 215 2.35 18.18 -14.86
N ARG A 216 1.66 18.43 -15.98
CA ARG A 216 1.32 19.79 -16.44
C ARG A 216 0.11 20.38 -15.71
N GLN A 217 -0.89 19.58 -15.36
CA GLN A 217 -2.11 20.05 -14.68
C GLN A 217 -2.04 19.96 -13.15
N PHE A 218 -1.13 19.14 -12.62
CA PHE A 218 -0.90 18.98 -11.19
C PHE A 218 0.61 18.86 -10.96
N PRO A 219 1.37 19.97 -11.00
CA PRO A 219 2.78 19.92 -10.63
C PRO A 219 2.90 19.21 -9.28
N ALA A 220 3.97 18.45 -9.05
CA ALA A 220 4.13 17.70 -7.78
C ALA A 220 4.01 18.60 -6.52
N SER A 221 4.16 19.92 -6.70
CA SER A 221 3.87 20.97 -5.71
C SER A 221 2.37 21.23 -5.45
N GLU A 222 1.46 20.97 -6.39
CA GLU A 222 0.00 21.04 -6.22
C GLU A 222 -0.61 19.71 -5.76
N ILE A 223 0.07 18.59 -6.01
CA ILE A 223 -0.15 17.31 -5.29
C ILE A 223 0.68 17.29 -3.98
N SER A 224 1.15 18.45 -3.50
CA SER A 224 1.42 18.60 -2.07
C SER A 224 0.05 18.75 -1.41
N TRP A 225 -0.46 17.61 -0.94
CA TRP A 225 -1.66 17.58 -0.12
C TRP A 225 -1.51 18.61 0.98
N ALA A 226 -2.58 19.39 1.19
CA ALA A 226 -2.78 20.33 2.28
C ALA A 226 -1.72 20.12 3.38
N PRO A 227 -0.71 21.00 3.51
CA PRO A 227 0.32 20.88 4.54
C PRO A 227 -0.28 20.59 5.92
N GLU A 228 -1.53 21.02 6.16
CA GLU A 228 -2.35 20.69 7.31
C GLU A 228 -2.62 19.18 7.47
N ALA A 229 -2.97 18.47 6.40
CA ALA A 229 -3.24 17.03 6.42
C ALA A 229 -1.97 16.21 6.62
N ASP A 230 -0.85 16.59 5.99
CA ASP A 230 0.45 15.96 6.26
C ASP A 230 0.90 16.21 7.70
N THR A 231 0.74 17.44 8.19
CA THR A 231 1.02 17.82 9.58
C THR A 231 0.14 17.04 10.56
N ALA A 232 -1.16 16.89 10.27
CA ALA A 232 -2.06 16.08 11.09
C ALA A 232 -1.63 14.61 11.10
N ALA A 233 -1.30 14.03 9.94
CA ALA A 233 -0.79 12.67 9.86
C ALA A 233 0.56 12.50 10.58
N PHE A 234 1.44 13.51 10.54
CA PHE A 234 2.67 13.53 11.34
C PHE A 234 2.36 13.48 12.84
N GLN A 235 1.44 14.33 13.31
CA GLN A 235 1.01 14.35 14.70
C GLN A 235 0.37 13.02 15.11
N MET A 236 -0.37 12.36 14.22
CA MET A 236 -0.93 11.02 14.45
C MET A 236 0.16 9.96 14.65
N CYS A 237 1.26 10.03 13.90
CA CYS A 237 2.44 9.19 14.15
C CYS A 237 3.03 9.42 15.56
N GLN A 238 3.03 10.66 16.04
CA GLN A 238 3.61 11.00 17.36
C GLN A 238 2.70 10.59 18.52
N ASN A 239 1.39 10.81 18.40
CA ASN A 239 0.42 10.53 19.46
C ASN A 239 -0.11 9.09 19.44
N GLY A 240 0.24 8.31 18.42
CA GLY A 240 -0.15 6.90 18.29
C GLY A 240 -1.57 6.65 17.80
N SER A 241 -2.19 7.63 17.13
CA SER A 241 -3.53 7.51 16.55
C SER A 241 -3.52 6.81 15.19
N GLY A 242 -4.67 6.28 14.78
CA GLY A 242 -4.84 5.57 13.51
C GLY A 242 -4.42 4.09 13.56
N VAL A 243 -4.65 3.37 12.46
CA VAL A 243 -4.19 1.97 12.32
C VAL A 243 -2.73 1.99 11.92
N ARG A 244 -1.91 1.19 12.61
CA ARG A 244 -0.46 1.17 12.44
C ARG A 244 0.07 -0.24 12.29
N MET A 245 0.98 -0.42 11.36
CA MET A 245 1.82 -1.59 11.26
C MET A 245 3.23 -1.25 11.72
N HIS A 246 3.62 -1.82 12.86
CA HIS A 246 4.99 -1.78 13.34
C HIS A 246 5.91 -2.66 12.45
N PRO A 247 7.11 -2.18 12.06
CA PRO A 247 8.05 -2.99 11.29
C PRO A 247 8.57 -4.18 12.10
N ALA A 248 8.21 -5.39 11.66
CA ALA A 248 8.69 -6.64 12.24
C ALA A 248 9.45 -7.44 11.18
N ARG A 249 10.67 -7.85 11.49
CA ARG A 249 11.55 -8.59 10.58
C ARG A 249 10.84 -9.83 10.05
N GLY A 250 10.76 -9.93 8.73
CA GLY A 250 10.13 -11.04 8.03
C GLY A 250 8.63 -10.89 7.83
N ALA A 251 7.99 -9.92 8.47
CA ALA A 251 6.57 -9.66 8.30
C ALA A 251 6.29 -8.90 6.99
N ALA A 252 5.09 -9.07 6.45
CA ALA A 252 4.57 -8.26 5.37
C ALA A 252 3.27 -7.55 5.77
N LEU A 253 3.06 -6.37 5.20
CA LEU A 253 1.81 -5.63 5.19
C LEU A 253 1.27 -5.69 3.77
N VAL A 254 0.05 -6.21 3.60
CA VAL A 254 -0.68 -6.17 2.33
C VAL A 254 -1.92 -5.31 2.50
N PHE A 255 -2.16 -4.39 1.56
CA PHE A 255 -3.37 -3.60 1.52
C PHE A 255 -3.81 -3.32 0.09
N VAL A 256 -5.12 -3.21 -0.09
CA VAL A 256 -5.74 -2.88 -1.38
C VAL A 256 -5.62 -1.38 -1.62
N SER A 257 -5.35 -0.94 -2.86
CA SER A 257 -5.24 0.49 -3.21
C SER A 257 -6.45 1.00 -3.99
N SER A 258 -7.28 0.11 -4.55
CA SER A 258 -8.46 0.48 -5.34
C SER A 258 -9.67 -0.40 -5.04
N GLU A 259 -10.86 0.17 -5.16
CA GLU A 259 -12.14 -0.53 -5.05
C GLU A 259 -12.36 -1.55 -6.16
N ASP A 260 -11.70 -1.39 -7.29
CA ASP A 260 -11.95 -2.18 -8.48
C ASP A 260 -10.66 -2.78 -9.04
N PRO A 261 -10.76 -3.91 -9.75
CA PRO A 261 -9.59 -4.61 -10.24
C PRO A 261 -8.92 -3.90 -11.43
N ARG A 262 -9.58 -2.91 -12.04
CA ARG A 262 -9.00 -2.05 -13.09
C ARG A 262 -8.22 -0.88 -12.49
N ALA A 263 -8.27 -0.73 -11.17
CA ALA A 263 -7.68 0.38 -10.44
C ALA A 263 -8.05 1.75 -11.02
N GLU A 264 -9.34 1.89 -11.36
CA GLU A 264 -9.94 3.14 -11.82
C GLU A 264 -10.47 3.97 -10.64
N ARG A 265 -10.84 3.31 -9.54
CA ARG A 265 -11.40 3.93 -8.33
C ARG A 265 -10.47 3.73 -7.14
N PRO A 266 -9.51 4.63 -6.91
CA PRO A 266 -8.60 4.52 -5.78
C PRO A 266 -9.38 4.57 -4.45
N LEU A 267 -8.89 3.90 -3.40
CA LEU A 267 -9.54 3.85 -2.10
C LEU A 267 -9.12 5.05 -1.22
N PRO A 268 -10.01 5.99 -0.89
CA PRO A 268 -9.65 7.22 -0.17
C PRO A 268 -9.22 7.00 1.29
N PHE A 269 -9.29 5.77 1.81
CA PHE A 269 -8.84 5.45 3.17
C PHE A 269 -7.44 4.82 3.21
N MET A 270 -6.83 4.60 2.04
CA MET A 270 -5.52 3.95 1.87
C MET A 270 -4.36 4.93 1.80
N TRP A 271 -4.64 6.21 2.09
CA TRP A 271 -3.61 7.17 2.43
C TRP A 271 -2.79 6.61 3.58
N HIS A 272 -1.49 6.68 3.44
CA HIS A 272 -0.59 6.21 4.48
C HIS A 272 0.71 6.99 4.49
N ARG A 273 1.41 6.87 5.60
CA ARG A 273 2.71 7.49 5.85
C ARG A 273 3.56 6.51 6.64
N GLY A 274 4.86 6.53 6.39
CA GLY A 274 5.85 5.95 7.30
C GLY A 274 6.17 6.94 8.41
N CYS A 275 5.94 6.55 9.66
CA CYS A 275 6.31 7.33 10.83
C CYS A 275 7.83 7.41 10.99
N HIS A 276 8.27 8.33 11.85
CA HIS A 276 9.68 8.54 12.12
C HIS A 276 10.32 7.31 12.79
N VAL A 277 11.51 6.91 12.31
CA VAL A 277 12.32 5.88 12.96
C VAL A 277 12.99 6.53 14.15
N LYS A 278 12.77 5.99 15.35
CA LYS A 278 13.34 6.49 16.60
C LYS A 278 14.63 5.76 16.98
N HIS A 279 14.72 4.47 16.64
CA HIS A 279 15.89 3.64 16.95
C HIS A 279 16.18 2.63 15.83
N GLY A 280 17.46 2.43 15.54
CA GLY A 280 17.93 1.47 14.54
C GLY A 280 17.70 1.93 13.10
N VAL A 281 17.40 0.95 12.23
CA VAL A 281 17.15 1.16 10.81
C VAL A 281 15.89 0.39 10.40
N LYS A 282 14.99 1.05 9.66
CA LYS A 282 13.85 0.42 8.98
C LYS A 282 14.26 0.12 7.55
N MET A 283 14.50 -1.15 7.25
CA MET A 283 14.67 -1.63 5.88
C MET A 283 13.41 -2.36 5.44
N MET A 284 12.96 -2.07 4.22
CA MET A 284 11.77 -2.70 3.66
C MET A 284 11.89 -2.85 2.14
N ILE A 285 11.14 -3.81 1.61
CA ILE A 285 10.89 -3.96 0.18
C ILE A 285 9.41 -3.71 -0.06
N THR A 286 9.09 -2.92 -1.08
CA THR A 286 7.71 -2.62 -1.48
C THR A 286 7.48 -3.19 -2.88
N LYS A 287 6.46 -4.03 -3.02
CA LYS A 287 5.91 -4.45 -4.31
C LYS A 287 4.60 -3.71 -4.58
N PHE A 288 4.54 -3.03 -5.71
CA PHE A 288 3.29 -2.46 -6.21
C PHE A 288 2.65 -3.44 -7.18
N VAL A 289 1.42 -3.86 -6.88
CA VAL A 289 0.69 -4.86 -7.66
C VAL A 289 -0.25 -4.14 -8.62
N ALA A 290 -0.14 -4.43 -9.91
CA ALA A 290 -0.97 -3.88 -10.97
C ALA A 290 -1.48 -5.01 -11.87
N ARG A 291 -2.74 -4.98 -12.30
CA ARG A 291 -3.31 -6.05 -13.13
C ARG A 291 -2.97 -5.89 -14.62
N ARG A 292 -2.58 -7.01 -15.24
CA ARG A 292 -2.09 -7.10 -16.63
C ARG A 292 -3.15 -6.84 -17.70
N GLU A 293 -4.42 -7.17 -17.45
CA GLU A 293 -5.54 -6.96 -18.39
C GLU A 293 -5.68 -5.50 -18.85
N ILE A 294 -5.07 -4.57 -18.12
CA ILE A 294 -5.13 -3.14 -18.36
C ILE A 294 -3.94 -2.65 -19.20
N TRP A 295 -2.87 -3.45 -19.36
CA TRP A 295 -1.63 -3.07 -20.04
C TRP A 295 -1.63 -3.30 -21.56
N GLY A 296 -2.59 -4.06 -22.09
CA GLY A 296 -2.63 -4.48 -23.49
C GLY A 296 -2.50 -3.36 -24.53
N ASP A 297 -3.02 -2.16 -24.21
CA ASP A 297 -2.95 -0.99 -25.12
C ASP A 297 -1.88 0.05 -24.72
N GLN A 298 -1.38 0.04 -23.48
CA GLN A 298 -0.42 1.03 -22.95
C GLN A 298 1.04 0.55 -22.90
N GLN A 299 1.33 -0.65 -23.39
CA GLN A 299 2.68 -1.18 -23.49
C GLN A 299 3.65 -0.22 -24.21
N ARG A 300 3.16 0.54 -25.20
CA ARG A 300 3.94 1.56 -25.92
C ARG A 300 4.25 2.80 -25.07
N GLU A 301 3.26 3.31 -24.32
CA GLU A 301 3.40 4.54 -23.53
C GLU A 301 4.34 4.37 -22.32
N HIS A 302 4.42 3.17 -21.76
CA HIS A 302 5.37 2.86 -20.70
C HIS A 302 6.82 2.76 -21.21
N ASP A 303 7.00 2.29 -22.43
CA ASP A 303 8.34 2.18 -23.04
C ASP A 303 8.90 3.56 -23.38
N ASP A 304 8.04 4.52 -23.75
CA ASP A 304 8.41 5.93 -23.94
C ASP A 304 8.66 6.69 -22.62
N PHE A 305 8.19 6.18 -21.47
CA PHE A 305 8.35 6.84 -20.17
C PHE A 305 9.74 6.60 -19.53
N TRP A 306 10.33 5.44 -19.80
CA TRP A 306 11.60 5.00 -19.20
C TRP A 306 12.79 4.98 -20.17
N ALA A 307 12.56 5.22 -21.46
CA ALA A 307 13.60 5.52 -22.45
C ALA A 307 14.03 6.99 -22.36
#